data_AF-A0A235CMB3-F1
#
_entry.id   AF-A0A235CMB3-F1
#
_cell.length_a   1.000
_cell.length_b   1.000
_cell.length_c   1.000
_cell.angle_alpha   90.00
_cell.angle_beta   90.00
_cell.angle_gamma   90.00
#
_symmetry.space_group_name_H-M   'P 1'
#
loop_
_entity.id
_entity.type
_entity.pdbx_description
1 polymer ?
#
loop_
_entity_poly.entity_id
_entity_poly.type
_entity_poly.pdbx_seq_one_letter_code
_entity_poly.pdbx_strand_id
1 'polypeptide(L)'
;MNIECKHCHTAVVFITESTLKEIKKQLKPNIRTLSHQVTAHTEGAYSICPQCDADALGIDLSTAFPIILQNGQHITIHELDLW
;
A
#
# COMPACT_ATOMS: atom_id res chain seq x y z
N MET A 1 0.62 16.24 -7.98
CA MET A 1 0.63 16.51 -6.53
C MET A 1 0.62 15.14 -5.88
N ASN A 2 1.69 14.77 -5.17
CA ASN A 2 1.79 13.43 -4.59
C ASN A 2 1.02 13.39 -3.27
N ILE A 3 0.33 12.29 -3.01
CA ILE A 3 -0.34 12.04 -1.74
C ILE A 3 0.71 11.45 -0.78
N GLU A 4 0.88 12.06 0.37
CA GLU A 4 1.92 11.66 1.32
C GLU A 4 1.31 11.16 2.62
N CYS A 5 2.02 10.25 3.28
CA CYS A 5 1.66 9.78 4.59
C CYS A 5 1.79 10.93 5.61
N LYS A 6 0.74 11.17 6.40
CA LYS A 6 0.77 12.20 7.46
C LYS A 6 1.74 11.89 8.62
N HIS A 7 2.26 10.66 8.69
CA HIS A 7 3.15 10.22 9.77
C HIS A 7 4.64 10.35 9.43
N CYS A 8 5.03 9.99 8.19
CA CYS A 8 6.44 9.97 7.77
C CYS A 8 6.73 10.75 6.48
N HIS A 9 5.71 11.38 5.88
CA HIS A 9 5.77 12.12 4.62
C HIS A 9 6.17 11.29 3.38
N THR A 10 6.30 9.98 3.51
CA THR A 10 6.51 9.07 2.37
C THR A 10 5.29 9.05 1.46
N ALA A 11 5.52 9.01 0.15
CA ALA A 11 4.46 8.87 -0.84
C ALA A 11 3.62 7.61 -0.55
N VAL A 12 2.31 7.76 -0.46
CA VAL A 12 1.42 6.60 -0.26
C VAL A 12 1.29 5.80 -1.55
N VAL A 13 1.02 4.52 -1.39
CA VAL A 13 0.68 3.60 -2.49
C VAL A 13 -0.76 3.14 -2.33
N PHE A 14 -1.31 2.52 -3.37
CA PHE A 14 -2.67 2.02 -3.37
C PHE A 14 -2.72 0.51 -3.40
N ILE A 15 -3.73 -0.07 -2.75
CA ILE A 15 -4.09 -1.48 -2.83
C ILE A 15 -5.56 -1.62 -3.18
N THR A 16 -5.89 -2.69 -3.90
CA THR A 16 -7.29 -3.01 -4.22
C THR A 16 -8.00 -3.60 -3.00
N GLU A 17 -9.34 -3.61 -3.01
CA GLU A 17 -10.12 -4.27 -1.97
C GLU A 17 -9.80 -5.78 -1.85
N SER A 18 -9.55 -6.47 -2.98
CA SER A 18 -9.17 -7.88 -2.98
C SER A 18 -7.82 -8.09 -2.30
N THR A 19 -6.82 -7.27 -2.63
CA THR A 19 -5.52 -7.30 -1.97
C THR A 19 -5.64 -7.04 -0.46
N LEU A 20 -6.44 -6.05 -0.06
CA LEU A 20 -6.67 -5.75 1.36
C LEU A 20 -7.31 -6.94 2.10
N LYS A 21 -8.26 -7.64 1.46
CA LYS A 21 -8.89 -8.85 2.02
C LYS A 21 -7.86 -9.97 2.21
N GLU A 22 -6.96 -10.16 1.25
CA GLU A 22 -5.89 -11.16 1.34
C GLU A 22 -4.89 -10.84 2.46
N ILE A 23 -4.44 -9.59 2.55
CA ILE A 23 -3.57 -9.10 3.63
C ILE A 23 -4.20 -9.41 5.00
N LYS A 24 -5.47 -9.03 5.19
CA LYS A 24 -6.19 -9.27 6.46
C LYS A 24 -6.36 -10.75 6.76
N LYS A 25 -6.52 -11.60 5.74
CA LYS A 25 -6.68 -13.05 5.90
C LYS A 25 -5.36 -13.73 6.28
N GLN A 26 -4.27 -13.36 5.61
CA GLN A 26 -2.97 -14.03 5.75
C GLN A 26 -2.17 -13.49 6.93
N LEU A 27 -2.04 -12.16 7.04
CA LEU A 27 -1.15 -11.52 8.00
C LEU A 27 -1.87 -10.99 9.24
N LYS A 28 -3.17 -10.69 9.14
CA LYS A 28 -3.95 -9.98 10.18
C LYS A 28 -3.20 -8.76 10.75
N PRO A 29 -2.62 -7.88 9.91
CA PRO A 29 -1.74 -6.83 10.40
C PRO A 29 -2.55 -5.70 11.04
N ASN A 30 -1.90 -4.96 11.94
CA ASN A 30 -2.46 -3.72 12.46
C ASN A 30 -2.07 -2.55 11.55
N ILE A 31 -2.91 -2.26 10.55
CA ILE A 31 -2.63 -1.21 9.55
C ILE A 31 -2.96 0.16 10.14
N ARG A 32 -1.96 1.04 10.21
CA ARG A 32 -2.03 2.35 10.86
C ARG A 32 -2.51 3.45 9.93
N THR A 33 -2.19 3.35 8.63
CA THR A 33 -2.36 4.46 7.67
C THR A 33 -3.41 4.21 6.60
N LEU A 34 -4.19 3.13 6.71
CA LEU A 34 -5.20 2.76 5.74
C LEU A 34 -6.26 3.86 5.60
N SER A 35 -6.43 4.38 4.39
CA SER A 35 -7.49 5.34 4.09
C SER A 35 -8.16 5.00 2.76
N HIS A 36 -9.48 5.12 2.69
CA HIS A 36 -10.21 4.90 1.45
C HIS A 36 -10.02 6.10 0.52
N GLN A 37 -9.55 5.87 -0.71
CA GLN A 37 -9.32 6.94 -1.68
C GLN A 37 -9.96 6.61 -3.02
N VAL A 38 -10.63 7.60 -3.59
CA VAL A 38 -11.19 7.53 -4.94
C VAL A 38 -10.33 8.43 -5.81
N THR A 39 -9.40 7.84 -6.56
CA THR A 39 -8.66 8.56 -7.62
C THR A 39 -9.11 8.06 -8.98
N ALA A 40 -8.98 8.89 -10.02
CA ALA A 40 -9.41 8.56 -11.38
C ALA A 40 -8.73 7.29 -11.97
N HIS A 41 -7.61 6.86 -11.40
CA HIS A 41 -6.86 5.68 -11.84
C HIS A 41 -7.10 4.45 -10.96
N THR A 42 -7.72 4.60 -9.78
CA THR A 42 -7.86 3.55 -8.78
C THR A 42 -9.20 3.67 -8.05
N GLU A 43 -10.29 3.68 -8.81
CA GLU A 43 -11.64 3.67 -8.23
C GLU A 43 -11.81 2.44 -7.33
N GLY A 44 -12.17 2.64 -6.06
CA GLY A 44 -12.30 1.56 -5.07
C GLY A 44 -10.98 1.04 -4.47
N ALA A 45 -9.89 1.81 -4.54
CA ALA A 45 -8.64 1.46 -3.88
C ALA A 45 -8.47 2.11 -2.49
N TYR A 46 -7.57 1.54 -1.71
CA TYR A 46 -7.17 2.05 -0.41
C TYR A 46 -5.76 2.57 -0.48
N SER A 47 -5.52 3.78 0.01
CA SER A 47 -4.16 4.28 0.20
C SER A 47 -3.56 3.68 1.47
N ILE A 48 -2.29 3.31 1.41
CA ILE A 48 -1.51 2.77 2.51
C ILE A 48 -0.09 3.33 2.43
N CYS A 49 0.52 3.63 3.57
CA CYS A 49 1.90 4.09 3.63
C CYS A 49 2.84 2.88 3.52
N PRO A 50 3.70 2.83 2.49
CA PRO A 50 4.60 1.70 2.30
C PRO A 50 5.70 1.63 3.36
N GLN A 51 6.01 2.74 4.04
CA GLN A 51 7.03 2.78 5.09
C GLN A 51 6.47 2.48 6.49
N CYS A 52 5.30 3.04 6.85
CA CYS A 52 4.71 2.81 8.17
C CYS A 52 4.03 1.45 8.31
N ASP A 53 3.53 0.90 7.22
CA ASP A 53 2.79 -0.36 7.18
C ASP A 53 3.47 -1.38 6.24
N ALA A 54 4.80 -1.36 6.16
CA ALA A 54 5.59 -2.24 5.31
C ALA A 54 5.28 -3.73 5.55
N ASP A 55 5.11 -4.12 6.81
CA ASP A 55 4.74 -5.47 7.24
C ASP A 55 3.39 -5.90 6.64
N ALA A 56 2.42 -4.97 6.58
CA ALA A 56 1.11 -5.25 5.99
C ALA A 56 1.17 -5.46 4.47
N LEU A 57 2.18 -4.88 3.81
CA LEU A 57 2.46 -5.07 2.39
C LEU A 57 3.34 -6.29 2.11
N GLY A 58 3.78 -6.99 3.15
CA GLY A 58 4.53 -8.24 3.03
C GLY A 58 6.03 -8.02 2.79
N ILE A 59 6.64 -6.97 3.36
CA ILE A 59 8.09 -6.74 3.27
C ILE A 59 8.90 -7.97 3.72
N ASP A 60 8.44 -8.67 4.76
CA ASP A 60 9.09 -9.87 5.31
C ASP A 60 8.67 -11.19 4.61
N LEU A 61 7.77 -11.13 3.63
CA LEU A 61 7.34 -12.32 2.88
C LEU A 61 8.31 -12.60 1.72
N SER A 62 8.41 -13.86 1.32
CA SER A 62 9.10 -14.21 0.06
C SER A 62 8.41 -13.64 -1.17
N THR A 63 7.11 -13.34 -1.05
CA THR A 63 6.29 -12.74 -2.12
C THR A 63 5.38 -11.72 -1.47
N ALA A 64 5.64 -10.44 -1.75
CA ALA A 64 4.85 -9.32 -1.27
C ALA A 64 3.51 -9.18 -2.00
N PHE A 65 2.61 -8.40 -1.42
CA PHE A 65 1.32 -8.09 -2.02
C PHE A 65 1.46 -7.04 -3.13
N PRO A 66 0.61 -7.12 -4.18
CA PRO A 66 0.64 -6.14 -5.26
C PRO A 66 0.17 -4.77 -4.76
N ILE A 67 0.92 -3.73 -5.10
CA ILE A 67 0.61 -2.33 -4.82
C ILE A 67 0.62 -1.52 -6.11
N ILE A 68 -0.06 -0.39 -6.09
CA ILE A 68 -0.22 0.52 -7.23
C ILE A 68 0.36 1.87 -6.83
N LEU A 69 1.34 2.34 -7.58
CA LEU A 69 1.91 3.67 -7.42
C LEU A 69 0.92 4.75 -7.89
N GLN A 70 1.17 6.00 -7.50
CA GLN A 70 0.27 7.12 -7.86
C GLN A 70 0.24 7.45 -9.35
N ASN A 71 1.24 6.97 -10.11
CA ASN A 71 1.26 7.03 -11.57
C ASN A 71 0.51 5.86 -12.23
N GLY A 72 -0.12 4.97 -11.45
CA GLY A 72 -0.84 3.78 -11.93
C GLY A 72 0.03 2.54 -12.16
N GLN A 73 1.34 2.60 -11.92
CA GLN A 73 2.23 1.46 -12.10
C GLN A 73 2.00 0.41 -10.99
N HIS A 74 1.90 -0.86 -11.37
CA HIS A 74 1.79 -1.99 -10.45
C HIS A 74 3.18 -2.53 -10.12
N ILE A 75 3.49 -2.60 -8.83
CA ILE A 75 4.74 -3.16 -8.30
C ILE A 75 4.49 -3.87 -6.97
N THR A 76 5.54 -4.28 -6.28
CA THR A 76 5.53 -4.76 -4.90
C THR A 76 6.34 -3.85 -3.99
N ILE A 77 6.24 -4.04 -2.66
CA ILE A 77 7.06 -3.27 -1.71
C ILE A 77 8.55 -3.58 -1.85
N HIS A 78 8.94 -4.76 -2.32
CA HIS A 78 10.34 -5.14 -2.55
C HIS A 78 10.99 -4.36 -3.69
N GLU A 79 10.19 -3.85 -4.63
CA GLU A 79 10.64 -3.05 -5.77
C GLU A 79 10.63 -1.53 -5.45
N LEU A 80 10.14 -1.16 -4.26
CA LEU A 80 10.03 0.22 -3.84
C LEU A 80 11.33 0.66 -3.15
N ASP A 81 12.00 1.65 -3.73
CA ASP A 81 13.20 2.25 -3.14
C ASP A 81 12.81 3.16 -1.96
N LEU A 82 12.68 2.55 -0.78
CA LEU A 82 12.25 3.19 0.47
C LEU A 82 13.41 3.53 1.41
N TRP A 83 14.63 3.04 1.11
CA TRP A 83 15.78 3.08 2.01
C TRP A 83 17.11 3.32 1.30
#